data_AF-A0A2G2JEZ1-F1
#
_entry.id   AF-A0A2G2JEZ1-F1
#
_cell.length_a   1.000
_cell.length_b   1.000
_cell.length_c   1.000
_cell.angle_alpha   90.00
_cell.angle_beta   90.00
_cell.angle_gamma   90.00
#
_symmetry.space_group_name_H-M   'P 1'
#
loop_
_entity.id
_entity.type
_entity.pdbx_description
1 polymer ?
#
loop_
_entity_poly.entity_id
_entity_poly.type
_entity_poly.pdbx_seq_one_letter_code
_entity_poly.pdbx_strand_id
1 'polypeptide(L)'
;MFGGISIWQLLIVLAIVIMIFGTKKLRNMGGDLGGAVKGFKSAMNEKPEDDKENRTESLTDDSTQKDAEFSESKDKSKDQDKA
;
A
#
# COMPACT_ATOMS: atom_id res chain seq x y z
N MET A 1 -18.77 0.22 -27.38
CA MET A 1 -17.82 -0.91 -27.46
C MET A 1 -16.62 -0.71 -26.53
N PHE A 2 -16.83 -0.34 -25.25
CA PHE A 2 -15.75 -0.11 -24.27
C PHE A 2 -15.82 -1.03 -23.05
N GLY A 3 -16.65 -2.08 -23.10
CA GLY A 3 -16.80 -3.07 -22.02
C GLY A 3 -15.76 -4.20 -22.06
N GLY A 4 -14.54 -3.93 -22.57
CA GLY A 4 -13.50 -4.95 -22.78
C GLY A 4 -12.32 -4.85 -21.82
N ILE A 5 -12.22 -3.79 -21.02
CA ILE A 5 -11.19 -3.67 -19.99
C ILE A 5 -11.68 -4.42 -18.76
N SER A 6 -11.47 -5.73 -18.78
CA SER A 6 -11.75 -6.57 -17.63
C SER A 6 -10.67 -6.35 -16.56
N ILE A 7 -11.10 -6.36 -15.29
CA ILE A 7 -10.27 -6.07 -14.13
C ILE A 7 -9.04 -6.98 -14.08
N TRP A 8 -9.17 -8.22 -14.58
CA TRP A 8 -8.07 -9.17 -14.69
C TRP A 8 -6.92 -8.70 -15.58
N GLN A 9 -7.23 -8.04 -16.70
CA GLN A 9 -6.24 -7.50 -17.62
C GLN A 9 -5.51 -6.31 -16.98
N LEU A 10 -6.21 -5.46 -16.24
CA LEU A 10 -5.59 -4.36 -15.50
C LEU A 10 -4.62 -4.85 -14.43
N LEU A 11 -4.94 -5.93 -13.71
CA LEU A 11 -4.03 -6.52 -12.72
C LEU A 11 -2.75 -7.07 -13.36
N ILE A 12 -2.88 -7.75 -14.51
CA ILE A 12 -1.72 -8.28 -15.25
C ILE A 12 -0.83 -7.13 -15.74
N VAL A 13 -1.42 -6.07 -16.30
CA VAL A 13 -0.66 -4.89 -16.74
C VAL A 13 0.01 -4.18 -15.56
N LEU A 14 -0.70 -4.01 -14.44
CA LEU A 14 -0.16 -3.42 -13.22
C LEU A 14 1.04 -4.22 -12.69
N ALA A 15 0.97 -5.55 -12.70
CA ALA A 15 2.07 -6.40 -12.27
C ALA A 15 3.34 -6.17 -13.12
N ILE A 16 3.20 -6.07 -14.45
CA ILE A 16 4.31 -5.79 -15.35
C ILE A 16 4.90 -4.40 -15.07
N VAL A 17 4.06 -3.37 -14.88
CA VAL A 17 4.51 -2.01 -14.55
C VAL A 17 5.30 -2.02 -13.23
N ILE A 18 4.79 -2.68 -12.19
CA ILE A 18 5.50 -2.81 -10.90
C ILE A 18 6.84 -3.54 -11.09
N MET A 19 6.92 -4.55 -11.95
CA MET A 19 8.15 -5.30 -12.19
C MET A 19 9.21 -4.46 -12.91
N ILE A 20 8.80 -3.59 -13.85
CA ILE A 20 9.72 -2.69 -14.58
C ILE A 20 10.19 -1.54 -13.70
N PHE A 21 9.28 -0.88 -12.99
CA PHE A 21 9.60 0.31 -12.18
C PHE A 21 10.10 -0.04 -10.77
N GLY A 22 9.79 -1.23 -10.28
CA GLY A 22 10.00 -1.65 -8.90
C GLY A 22 9.01 -1.00 -7.92
N THR A 23 8.69 -1.71 -6.84
CA THR A 23 7.77 -1.23 -5.79
C THR A 23 8.29 0.01 -5.05
N LYS A 24 9.62 0.19 -4.96
CA LYS A 24 10.25 1.31 -4.25
C LYS A 24 10.02 2.66 -4.94
N LYS A 25 10.15 2.73 -6.28
CA LYS A 25 9.86 3.93 -7.07
C LYS A 25 8.36 4.23 -7.05
N LEU A 26 7.53 3.20 -7.21
CA LEU A 26 6.09 3.34 -7.23
C LEU A 26 5.53 3.77 -5.86
N ARG A 27 6.13 3.33 -4.74
CA ARG A 27 5.76 3.79 -3.39
C ARG A 27 6.15 5.24 -3.13
N ASN A 28 7.36 5.62 -3.54
CA ASN A 28 7.86 6.99 -3.35
C ASN A 28 7.01 7.99 -4.14
N MET A 29 6.80 7.76 -5.45
CA MET A 29 5.96 8.63 -6.28
C MET A 29 4.45 8.46 -6.00
N GLY A 30 4.03 7.25 -5.62
CA GLY A 30 2.63 6.95 -5.31
C GLY A 30 2.14 7.55 -4.00
N GLY A 31 3.03 7.79 -3.02
CA GLY A 31 2.70 8.53 -1.80
C GLY A 31 2.30 9.96 -2.10
N ASP A 32 3.12 10.66 -2.89
CA ASP A 32 2.89 12.07 -3.27
C ASP A 32 1.62 12.23 -4.13
N LEU A 33 1.49 11.40 -5.17
CA LEU A 33 0.33 11.42 -6.05
C LEU A 33 -0.93 10.94 -5.34
N GLY A 34 -0.82 9.92 -4.50
CA GLY A 34 -1.92 9.38 -3.72
C GLY A 34 -2.45 10.37 -2.69
N GLY A 35 -1.57 11.14 -2.04
CA GLY A 35 -1.94 12.21 -1.13
C GLY A 35 -2.76 13.31 -1.81
N ALA A 36 -2.31 13.76 -2.99
CA ALA A 36 -3.03 14.77 -3.78
C ALA A 36 -4.42 14.28 -4.23
N VAL A 37 -4.50 13.04 -4.71
CA VAL A 37 -5.78 12.43 -5.14
C VAL A 37 -6.72 12.18 -3.94
N LYS A 38 -6.18 11.85 -2.76
CA LYS A 38 -6.99 11.68 -1.52
C LYS A 38 -7.67 13.00 -1.13
N GLY A 39 -6.95 14.12 -1.15
CA GLY A 39 -7.53 15.44 -0.89
C GLY A 39 -8.59 15.84 -1.90
N PHE A 40 -8.35 15.57 -3.19
CA PHE A 40 -9.35 15.80 -4.24
C PHE A 40 -10.62 14.95 -4.05
N LYS A 41 -10.46 13.66 -3.72
CA LYS A 41 -11.59 12.77 -3.42
C LYS A 41 -12.36 13.24 -2.18
N SER A 42 -11.69 13.69 -1.14
CA SER A 42 -12.34 14.23 0.06
C SER A 42 -13.19 15.46 -0.28
N ALA A 43 -12.61 16.46 -0.95
CA ALA A 43 -13.31 17.68 -1.34
C ALA A 43 -14.47 17.43 -2.32
N MET A 44 -14.36 16.41 -3.19
CA MET A 44 -15.42 16.06 -4.13
C MET A 44 -16.56 15.25 -3.48
N ASN A 45 -16.29 14.56 -2.36
CA ASN A 45 -17.32 13.80 -1.62
C ASN A 45 -17.94 14.61 -0.47
N GLU A 46 -17.42 15.80 -0.17
CA GLU A 46 -17.98 16.74 0.80
C GLU A 46 -19.24 17.39 0.21
N LYS A 47 -20.39 16.75 0.42
CA LYS A 47 -21.70 17.41 0.36
C LYS A 47 -21.83 18.35 1.57
N PRO A 48 -22.64 19.42 1.49
CA PRO A 48 -22.62 20.54 2.43
C PRO A 48 -23.24 20.25 3.82
N GLU A 49 -23.15 19.03 4.33
CA GLU A 49 -23.54 18.69 5.70
C GLU A 49 -22.49 17.74 6.30
N ASP A 50 -21.98 18.14 7.46
CA ASP A 50 -21.00 17.46 8.34
C ASP A 50 -19.50 17.68 8.07
N ASP A 51 -19.04 18.86 8.50
CA ASP A 51 -17.76 19.04 9.22
C ASP A 51 -17.57 17.92 10.26
N LYS A 52 -16.82 16.86 9.93
CA LYS A 52 -16.20 15.98 10.93
C LYS A 52 -14.81 15.49 10.47
N GLU A 53 -13.81 16.16 11.05
CA GLU A 53 -12.73 15.51 11.80
C GLU A 53 -11.89 14.43 11.08
N ASN A 54 -10.70 14.78 10.57
CA ASN A 54 -9.43 14.23 11.08
C ASN A 54 -8.17 14.79 10.38
N ARG A 55 -7.35 15.45 11.19
CA ARG A 55 -5.89 15.28 11.35
C ARG A 55 -4.98 15.37 10.12
N THR A 56 -4.23 16.47 10.12
CA THR A 56 -2.76 16.49 10.21
C THR A 56 -2.11 15.13 10.42
N GLU A 57 -1.32 14.66 9.47
CA GLU A 57 -0.01 14.03 9.76
C GLU A 57 0.95 14.41 8.65
N SER A 58 1.78 15.42 8.95
CA SER A 58 3.06 15.63 8.31
C SER A 58 3.91 14.39 8.62
N LEU A 59 4.08 13.48 7.65
CA LEU A 59 5.05 12.40 7.77
C LEU A 59 6.42 12.94 7.35
N THR A 60 7.07 13.59 8.32
CA THR A 60 8.53 13.64 8.37
C THR A 60 9.09 12.23 8.33
N ASP A 61 10.07 12.05 7.44
CA ASP A 61 11.23 11.16 7.55
C ASP A 61 11.15 10.11 8.67
N ASP A 62 10.81 8.87 8.31
CA ASP A 62 11.21 7.70 9.07
C ASP A 62 11.74 6.65 8.09
N SER A 63 13.03 6.82 7.79
CA SER A 63 13.87 5.77 7.23
C SER A 63 14.17 4.72 8.31
N THR A 64 13.17 3.95 8.75
CA THR A 64 13.45 2.78 9.59
C THR A 64 12.59 1.59 9.18
N GLN A 65 13.25 0.72 8.41
CA GLN A 65 13.10 -0.74 8.39
C GLN A 65 11.85 -1.31 9.10
N LYS A 66 10.83 -1.64 8.30
CA LYS A 66 9.98 -2.79 8.59
C LYS A 66 10.14 -3.77 7.44
N ASP A 67 11.16 -4.61 7.56
CA ASP A 67 11.26 -5.83 6.79
C ASP A 67 10.01 -6.65 7.08
N ALA A 68 9.32 -7.06 6.01
CA ALA A 68 8.21 -7.99 6.11
C ALA A 68 8.80 -9.36 6.50
N GLU A 69 8.73 -9.70 7.78
CA GLU A 69 9.01 -11.04 8.27
C GLU A 69 7.95 -11.98 7.70
N PHE A 70 8.30 -12.64 6.60
CA PHE A 70 7.53 -13.73 6.03
C PHE A 70 7.78 -14.96 6.90
N SER A 71 6.72 -15.45 7.55
CA SER A 71 6.73 -16.67 8.35
C SER A 71 7.23 -17.85 7.51
N GLU A 72 8.47 -18.28 7.74
CA GLU A 72 8.94 -19.58 7.28
C GLU A 72 8.71 -20.60 8.40
N SER A 73 7.55 -21.25 8.35
CA SER A 73 7.27 -22.46 9.10
C SER A 73 8.01 -23.63 8.47
N LYS A 74 9.06 -24.18 9.13
CA LYS A 74 9.47 -25.58 8.90
C LYS A 74 10.30 -26.21 10.04
N ASP A 75 9.61 -27.10 10.76
CA ASP A 75 10.01 -28.47 11.17
C ASP A 75 11.09 -28.70 12.26
N LYS A 76 10.61 -29.31 13.36
CA LYS A 76 11.20 -30.39 14.21
C LYS A 76 12.69 -30.31 14.58
N SER A 77 13.11 -30.44 15.84
CA SER A 77 12.87 -31.61 16.68
C SER A 77 13.57 -31.45 18.04
N LYS A 78 12.84 -31.80 19.11
CA LYS A 78 13.25 -32.59 20.29
C LYS A 78 14.30 -32.15 21.33
N ASP A 79 13.98 -32.61 22.55
CA ASP A 79 14.74 -32.74 23.80
C ASP A 79 14.93 -31.44 24.60
N GLN A 80 14.21 -31.18 25.71
CA GLN A 80 13.91 -31.96 26.93
C GLN A 80 15.16 -32.21 27.80
N ASP A 81 14.92 -32.13 29.11
CA ASP A 81 15.82 -32.34 30.26
C ASP A 81 16.78 -31.18 30.60
N LYS A 82 16.46 -30.43 31.67
CA LYS A 82 16.80 -30.69 33.08
C LYS A 82 18.30 -30.46 33.38
N ALA A 83 18.57 -29.41 34.14
CA ALA A 83 19.22 -29.45 35.46
C ALA A 83 19.31 -28.03 36.02
#